data_AF-A0AAD7FQG1-F1
#
_entry.id   AF-A0AAD7FQG1-F1
#
_cell.length_a   1.000
_cell.length_b   1.000
_cell.length_c   1.000
_cell.angle_alpha   90.00
_cell.angle_beta   90.00
_cell.angle_gamma   90.00
#
_symmetry.space_group_name_H-M   'P 1'
#
loop_
_entity.id
_entity.type
_entity.pdbx_description
1 polymer ?
#
loop_
_entity_poly.entity_id
_entity_poly.type
_entity_poly.pdbx_seq_one_letter_code
_entity_poly.pdbx_strand_id
1 'polypeptide(L)'
;MSIPLPWAARVAHDNAALQQGIRLVRKVIARDATKMGLTTTQIYKLALREPPPPSFALTIPAESEESSKGTRYARTGRKRIPPPEPPHPRHPVRSISFLKHHILPRIQGERYVQHVRETRTIVQSPAKRGAPKPSKSATSDNEKTVWLWRAARPPAQRESTPAPPRPIVYDFSHMKPSKRKAHVARLELAEDRKKLEDRRAQVKAKARREAQVDVLKKQRESARARHEAAEKAALAEKARKRKEWEEKNPQLARMLAKQRADAEKKEKARLVVH
;
A
#
# COMPACT_ATOMS: atom_id res chain seq x y z
N MET A 1 -56.89 2.76 -21.47
CA MET A 1 -55.60 3.43 -21.75
C MET A 1 -55.18 4.15 -20.47
N SER A 2 -54.11 3.70 -19.80
CA SER A 2 -53.64 4.27 -18.54
C SER A 2 -52.73 5.47 -18.82
N ILE A 3 -53.13 6.67 -18.38
CA ILE A 3 -52.31 7.87 -18.49
C ILE A 3 -51.17 7.74 -17.46
N PRO A 4 -49.89 7.73 -17.87
CA PRO A 4 -48.79 7.65 -16.94
C PRO A 4 -48.77 8.90 -16.06
N LEU A 5 -48.65 8.70 -14.74
CA LEU A 5 -48.59 9.82 -13.79
C LEU A 5 -47.36 10.69 -14.07
N PRO A 6 -47.47 12.03 -13.98
CA PRO A 6 -46.40 12.95 -14.37
C PRO A 6 -45.11 12.79 -13.55
N TRP A 7 -45.18 12.20 -12.35
CA TRP A 7 -44.00 11.92 -11.53
C TRP A 7 -43.24 10.65 -11.95
N ALA A 8 -43.87 9.74 -12.67
CA ALA A 8 -43.26 8.47 -13.07
C ALA A 8 -42.09 8.66 -14.04
N ALA A 9 -42.23 9.58 -15.00
CA ALA A 9 -41.18 9.92 -15.96
C ALA A 9 -39.92 10.47 -15.27
N ARG A 10 -40.10 11.30 -14.24
CA ARG A 10 -39.00 11.87 -13.46
C ARG A 10 -38.28 10.82 -12.63
N VAL A 11 -39.03 9.95 -11.96
CA VAL A 11 -38.44 8.84 -11.19
C VAL A 11 -37.68 7.89 -12.11
N ALA A 12 -38.21 7.60 -13.31
CA ALA A 12 -37.53 6.80 -14.31
C ALA A 12 -36.21 7.46 -14.77
N HIS A 13 -36.22 8.76 -15.04
CA HIS A 13 -35.02 9.52 -15.40
C HIS A 13 -33.99 9.60 -14.27
N ASP A 14 -34.44 9.75 -13.01
CA ASP A 14 -33.58 9.74 -11.82
C ASP A 14 -32.93 8.37 -11.59
N ASN A 15 -33.69 7.29 -11.75
CA ASN A 15 -33.17 5.94 -11.70
C ASN A 15 -32.19 5.65 -12.85
N ALA A 16 -32.51 6.08 -14.07
CA ALA A 16 -31.61 5.94 -15.22
C ALA A 16 -30.30 6.70 -15.01
N ALA A 17 -30.37 7.95 -14.53
CA ALA A 17 -29.19 8.77 -14.23
C ALA A 17 -28.36 8.17 -13.10
N LEU A 18 -29.01 7.60 -12.08
CA LEU A 18 -28.33 6.91 -10.99
C LEU A 18 -27.55 5.70 -11.52
N GLN A 19 -28.19 4.81 -12.29
CA GLN A 19 -27.55 3.59 -12.82
C GLN A 19 -26.39 3.92 -13.77
N GLN A 20 -26.59 4.85 -14.69
CA GLN A 20 -25.56 5.26 -15.64
C GLN A 20 -24.45 6.06 -14.95
N GLY A 21 -24.79 6.91 -13.97
CA GLY A 21 -23.85 7.63 -13.14
C GLY A 21 -22.97 6.69 -12.31
N ILE A 22 -23.53 5.62 -11.76
CA ILE A 22 -22.76 4.57 -11.07
C ILE A 22 -21.76 3.92 -12.01
N ARG A 23 -22.18 3.51 -13.22
CA ARG A 23 -21.28 2.89 -14.22
C ARG A 23 -20.13 3.81 -14.60
N LEU A 24 -20.44 5.08 -14.88
CA LEU A 24 -19.46 6.09 -15.26
C LEU A 24 -18.47 6.36 -14.12
N VAL A 25 -18.95 6.52 -12.88
CA VAL A 25 -18.07 6.73 -11.72
C VAL A 25 -17.21 5.51 -11.43
N ARG A 26 -17.71 4.28 -11.58
CA ARG A 26 -16.88 3.06 -11.47
C ARG A 26 -15.74 3.05 -12.48
N LYS A 27 -16.01 3.48 -13.72
CA LYS A 27 -15.00 3.61 -14.79
C LYS A 27 -13.93 4.64 -14.42
N VAL A 28 -14.33 5.83 -13.95
CA VAL A 28 -13.41 6.89 -13.51
C VAL A 28 -12.53 6.42 -12.35
N ILE A 29 -13.12 5.75 -11.35
CA ILE A 29 -12.38 5.27 -10.19
C ILE A 29 -11.43 4.12 -10.55
N ALA A 30 -11.85 3.20 -11.42
CA ALA A 30 -10.98 2.13 -11.90
C ALA A 30 -9.75 2.67 -12.66
N ARG A 31 -9.94 3.75 -13.43
CA ARG A 31 -8.89 4.39 -14.23
C ARG A 31 -7.89 5.16 -13.35
N ASP A 32 -8.37 6.00 -12.43
CA ASP A 32 -7.55 7.05 -11.80
C ASP A 32 -7.34 6.88 -10.27
N ALA A 33 -8.09 6.02 -9.58
CA ALA A 33 -8.12 5.98 -8.10
C ALA A 33 -7.20 4.94 -7.44
N THR A 34 -6.29 4.30 -8.18
CA THR A 34 -5.61 3.06 -7.73
C THR A 34 -4.59 3.23 -6.61
N LYS A 35 -3.98 4.41 -6.41
CA LYS A 35 -2.98 4.61 -5.33
C LYS A 35 -3.30 5.75 -4.37
N MET A 36 -3.66 6.92 -4.86
CA MET A 36 -3.82 8.10 -3.99
C MET A 36 -5.26 8.30 -3.50
N GLY A 37 -6.26 7.74 -4.19
CA GLY A 37 -7.67 8.09 -3.97
C GLY A 37 -8.03 9.48 -4.51
N LEU A 38 -9.32 9.70 -4.75
CA LEU A 38 -9.84 10.92 -5.39
C LEU A 38 -10.79 11.65 -4.45
N THR A 39 -10.76 12.98 -4.44
CA THR A 39 -11.79 13.77 -3.74
C THR A 39 -13.10 13.72 -4.52
N THR A 40 -14.23 13.97 -3.84
CA THR A 40 -15.55 14.07 -4.52
C THR A 40 -15.54 15.10 -5.65
N THR A 41 -14.82 16.21 -5.48
CA THR A 41 -14.68 17.27 -6.50
C THR A 41 -13.86 16.81 -7.71
N GLN A 42 -12.82 16.02 -7.49
CA GLN A 42 -12.03 15.42 -8.57
C GLN A 42 -12.83 14.39 -9.34
N ILE A 43 -13.54 13.49 -8.65
CA ILE A 43 -14.41 12.48 -9.28
C ILE A 43 -15.47 13.18 -10.14
N TYR A 44 -16.08 14.25 -9.64
CA TYR A 44 -17.06 15.02 -10.41
C TYR A 44 -16.46 15.62 -11.68
N LYS A 45 -15.30 16.30 -11.57
CA LYS A 45 -14.62 16.89 -12.74
C LYS A 45 -14.19 15.85 -13.77
N LEU A 46 -13.70 14.70 -13.31
CA LEU A 46 -13.32 13.59 -14.19
C LEU A 46 -14.55 12.95 -14.84
N ALA A 47 -15.64 12.77 -14.08
CA ALA A 47 -16.88 12.25 -14.59
C ALA A 47 -17.49 13.13 -15.68
N LEU A 48 -17.44 14.46 -15.54
CA LEU A 48 -17.93 15.39 -16.56
C LEU A 48 -17.11 15.39 -17.85
N ARG A 49 -15.87 14.89 -17.83
CA ARG A 49 -15.04 14.74 -19.04
C ARG A 49 -15.40 13.50 -19.83
N GLU A 50 -16.01 12.51 -19.20
CA GLU A 50 -16.46 11.30 -19.87
C GLU A 50 -17.80 11.59 -20.56
N PRO A 51 -17.98 11.21 -21.84
CA PRO A 51 -19.24 11.43 -22.53
C PRO A 51 -20.35 10.58 -21.88
N PRO A 52 -21.60 11.08 -21.83
CA PRO A 52 -22.72 10.29 -21.36
C PRO A 52 -22.91 9.05 -22.26
N PRO A 53 -23.27 7.89 -21.70
CA PRO A 53 -23.48 6.69 -22.48
C PRO A 53 -24.65 6.89 -23.44
N PRO A 54 -24.60 6.35 -24.67
CA PRO A 54 -25.64 6.55 -25.68
C PRO A 54 -27.01 6.02 -25.25
N SER A 55 -27.03 5.05 -24.32
CA SER A 55 -28.24 4.51 -23.72
C SER A 55 -28.94 5.45 -22.73
N PHE A 56 -28.28 6.52 -22.29
CA PHE A 56 -28.89 7.53 -21.42
C PHE A 56 -29.70 8.48 -22.29
N ALA A 57 -30.95 8.12 -22.55
CA ALA A 57 -31.87 8.94 -23.33
C ALA A 57 -32.04 10.31 -22.65
N LEU A 58 -31.68 11.36 -23.38
CA LEU A 58 -31.77 12.77 -22.96
C LEU A 58 -33.22 13.29 -22.92
N THR A 59 -34.21 12.40 -22.91
CA THR A 59 -35.63 12.74 -22.81
C THR A 59 -35.97 13.16 -21.38
N ILE A 60 -35.35 14.25 -20.93
CA ILE A 60 -36.01 15.16 -20.01
C ILE A 60 -37.02 15.88 -20.91
N PRO A 61 -38.33 15.68 -20.76
CA PRO A 61 -39.30 16.48 -21.49
C PRO A 61 -39.00 17.94 -21.17
N ALA A 62 -38.77 18.77 -22.19
CA ALA A 62 -38.49 20.20 -22.02
C ALA A 62 -39.59 20.90 -21.18
N GLU A 63 -40.81 20.36 -21.23
CA GLU A 63 -41.97 20.82 -20.45
C GLU A 63 -41.90 20.50 -18.94
N SER A 64 -40.94 19.66 -18.50
CA SER A 64 -40.81 19.27 -17.08
C SER A 64 -39.93 20.23 -16.26
N GLU A 65 -39.28 21.21 -16.90
CA GLU A 65 -38.45 22.24 -16.24
C GLU A 65 -39.26 23.07 -15.23
N GLU A 66 -40.57 23.22 -15.43
CA GLU A 66 -41.45 23.95 -14.51
C GLU A 66 -41.85 23.17 -13.25
N SER A 67 -41.56 21.85 -13.20
CA SER A 67 -42.09 20.92 -12.19
C SER A 67 -41.12 20.61 -11.04
N SER A 68 -39.87 21.09 -11.05
CA SER A 68 -38.95 20.97 -9.92
C SER A 68 -39.30 21.94 -8.78
N LYS A 69 -40.57 22.04 -8.38
CA LYS A 69 -41.03 22.82 -7.22
C LYS A 69 -40.82 22.04 -5.92
N GLY A 70 -39.58 21.67 -5.63
CA GLY A 70 -39.18 21.30 -4.27
C GLY A 70 -39.08 22.56 -3.44
N THR A 71 -40.21 23.11 -2.98
CA THR A 71 -40.28 24.40 -2.30
C THR A 71 -39.21 24.54 -1.21
N ARG A 72 -38.18 25.36 -1.43
CA ARG A 72 -37.36 25.90 -0.36
C ARG A 72 -37.90 27.29 -0.01
N TYR A 73 -38.12 27.52 1.27
CA TYR A 73 -38.46 28.86 1.75
C TYR A 73 -37.24 29.76 1.59
N ALA A 74 -37.39 30.90 0.93
CA ALA A 74 -36.39 31.95 0.96
C ALA A 74 -36.09 32.30 2.43
N ARG A 75 -34.82 32.61 2.74
CA ARG A 75 -34.36 32.96 4.10
C ARG A 75 -35.12 34.16 4.70
N THR A 76 -35.81 34.94 3.88
CA THR A 76 -36.67 36.10 4.22
C THR A 76 -38.18 35.80 4.19
N GLY A 77 -38.58 34.52 4.19
CA GLY A 77 -39.83 34.10 4.83
C GLY A 77 -41.15 34.14 4.05
N ARG A 78 -41.23 34.55 2.77
CA ARG A 78 -42.54 34.57 2.06
C ARG A 78 -42.57 34.08 0.60
N LYS A 79 -41.43 33.78 -0.03
CA LYS A 79 -41.41 33.31 -1.43
C LYS A 79 -40.85 31.89 -1.53
N ARG A 80 -41.63 31.02 -2.17
CA ARG A 80 -41.25 29.65 -2.56
C ARG A 80 -40.32 29.76 -3.77
N ILE A 81 -39.02 29.58 -3.57
CA ILE A 81 -38.05 29.59 -4.68
C ILE A 81 -37.82 28.13 -5.09
N PRO A 82 -37.97 27.79 -6.38
CA PRO A 82 -37.63 26.45 -6.85
C PRO A 82 -36.13 26.21 -6.62
N PRO A 83 -35.71 24.99 -6.26
CA PRO A 83 -34.30 24.64 -6.16
C PRO A 83 -33.61 24.97 -7.49
N PRO A 84 -32.37 25.50 -7.44
CA PRO A 84 -31.63 25.76 -8.65
C PRO A 84 -31.46 24.46 -9.45
N GLU A 85 -31.60 24.56 -10.75
CA GLU A 85 -31.36 23.45 -11.65
C GLU A 85 -29.93 22.92 -11.47
N PRO A 86 -29.70 21.60 -11.52
CA PRO A 86 -28.34 21.07 -11.49
C PRO A 86 -27.50 21.67 -12.64
N PRO A 87 -26.20 21.93 -12.44
CA PRO A 87 -25.34 22.56 -13.46
C PRO A 87 -25.28 21.82 -14.81
N HIS A 88 -25.47 20.50 -14.80
CA HIS A 88 -25.44 19.68 -16.01
C HIS A 88 -26.64 18.70 -16.02
N PRO A 89 -27.86 19.16 -16.34
CA PRO A 89 -29.07 18.35 -16.24
C PRO A 89 -29.05 17.14 -17.19
N ARG A 90 -28.40 17.28 -18.35
CA ARG A 90 -28.24 16.26 -19.39
C ARG A 90 -27.17 15.19 -19.08
N HIS A 91 -26.42 15.34 -17.99
CA HIS A 91 -25.34 14.42 -17.64
C HIS A 91 -25.79 13.43 -16.54
N PRO A 92 -25.42 12.14 -16.57
CA PRO A 92 -25.79 11.18 -15.52
C PRO A 92 -25.35 11.63 -14.12
N VAL A 93 -24.21 12.32 -14.04
CA VAL A 93 -23.70 12.97 -12.82
C VAL A 93 -24.03 14.46 -12.87
N ARG A 94 -25.29 14.80 -12.57
CA ARG A 94 -25.85 16.15 -12.80
C ARG A 94 -25.26 17.25 -11.92
N SER A 95 -24.85 16.89 -10.71
CA SER A 95 -24.29 17.82 -9.72
C SER A 95 -23.38 17.11 -8.71
N ILE A 96 -22.52 17.87 -8.03
CA ILE A 96 -21.69 17.36 -6.93
C ILE A 96 -22.56 16.79 -5.81
N SER A 97 -23.69 17.45 -5.50
CA SER A 97 -24.63 16.95 -4.49
C SER A 97 -25.24 15.62 -4.90
N PHE A 98 -25.60 15.45 -6.18
CA PHE A 98 -26.15 14.19 -6.67
C PHE A 98 -25.13 13.05 -6.56
N LEU A 99 -23.88 13.32 -6.96
CA LEU A 99 -22.76 12.39 -6.80
C LEU A 99 -22.59 11.97 -5.33
N LYS A 100 -22.54 12.95 -4.42
CA LYS A 100 -22.28 12.73 -2.99
C LYS A 100 -23.40 11.96 -2.27
N HIS A 101 -24.66 12.25 -2.54
CA HIS A 101 -25.78 11.70 -1.77
C HIS A 101 -26.41 10.45 -2.40
N HIS A 102 -26.30 10.25 -3.71
CA HIS A 102 -26.96 9.13 -4.39
C HIS A 102 -25.98 8.10 -4.96
N ILE A 103 -24.96 8.54 -5.70
CA ILE A 103 -24.06 7.63 -6.41
C ILE A 103 -23.01 7.03 -5.47
N LEU A 104 -22.24 7.87 -4.75
CA LEU A 104 -21.13 7.42 -3.91
C LEU A 104 -21.56 6.45 -2.78
N PRO A 105 -22.69 6.67 -2.07
CA PRO A 105 -23.15 5.73 -1.06
C PRO A 105 -23.53 4.36 -1.64
N ARG A 106 -24.09 4.31 -2.84
CA ARG A 106 -24.44 3.05 -3.52
C ARG A 106 -23.20 2.23 -3.86
N ILE A 107 -22.18 2.84 -4.48
CA ILE A 107 -20.93 2.14 -4.81
C ILE A 107 -20.10 1.76 -3.57
N GLN A 108 -20.24 2.50 -2.47
CA GLN A 108 -19.65 2.15 -1.19
C GLN A 108 -20.34 0.93 -0.56
N GLY A 109 -21.68 0.88 -0.61
CA GLY A 109 -22.46 -0.26 -0.12
C GLY A 109 -22.12 -1.57 -0.85
N GLU A 110 -21.81 -1.48 -2.15
CA GLU A 110 -21.33 -2.61 -2.95
C GLU A 110 -19.84 -2.95 -2.76
N ARG A 111 -19.15 -2.27 -1.83
CA ARG A 111 -17.72 -2.45 -1.54
C ARG A 111 -16.81 -2.22 -2.76
N TYR A 112 -17.23 -1.39 -3.72
CA TYR A 112 -16.39 -0.99 -4.85
C TYR A 112 -15.41 0.13 -4.46
N VAL A 113 -15.80 0.96 -3.49
CA VAL A 113 -14.99 2.07 -2.98
C VAL A 113 -14.96 2.10 -1.46
N GLN A 114 -13.90 2.70 -0.91
CA GLN A 114 -13.76 3.01 0.50
C GLN A 114 -13.59 4.52 0.69
N HIS A 115 -14.29 5.07 1.68
CA HIS A 115 -14.18 6.46 2.09
C HIS A 115 -13.13 6.58 3.19
N VAL A 116 -11.97 7.14 2.87
CA VAL A 116 -10.80 7.19 3.75
C VAL A 116 -10.46 8.64 4.06
N ARG A 117 -10.13 8.90 5.32
CA ARG A 117 -9.61 10.19 5.80
C ARG A 117 -8.09 10.15 5.74
N GLU A 118 -7.48 11.05 4.98
CA GLU A 118 -6.01 11.10 4.82
C GLU A 118 -5.51 12.54 4.96
N THR A 119 -4.37 12.72 5.63
CA THR A 119 -3.64 14.00 5.66
C THR A 119 -2.86 14.15 4.36
N ARG A 120 -3.18 15.20 3.59
CA ARG A 120 -2.43 15.55 2.38
C ARG A 120 -1.72 16.88 2.59
N THR A 121 -0.43 16.91 2.28
CA THR A 121 0.32 18.15 2.09
C THR A 121 -0.19 18.83 0.83
N ILE A 122 -0.83 19.98 0.98
CA ILE A 122 -1.28 20.77 -0.17
C ILE A 122 -0.05 21.47 -0.74
N VAL A 123 0.51 20.91 -1.81
CA VAL A 123 1.42 21.65 -2.67
C VAL A 123 0.58 22.75 -3.31
N GLN A 124 0.65 23.96 -2.76
CA GLN A 124 -0.05 25.11 -3.32
C GLN A 124 0.45 25.27 -4.76
N SER A 125 -0.39 24.99 -5.76
CA SER A 125 -0.06 25.37 -7.13
C SER A 125 0.15 26.88 -7.13
N PRO A 126 1.25 27.41 -7.69
CA PRO A 126 1.55 28.84 -7.62
C PRO A 126 0.33 29.60 -8.14
N ALA A 127 -0.31 30.34 -7.24
CA ALA A 127 -1.53 31.06 -7.54
C ALA A 127 -1.27 31.97 -8.75
N LYS A 128 -2.16 31.90 -9.75
CA LYS A 128 -2.15 32.81 -10.89
C LYS A 128 -2.07 34.23 -10.34
N ARG A 129 -1.00 34.94 -10.72
CA ARG A 129 -0.56 36.23 -10.18
C ARG A 129 -1.72 37.21 -10.03
N GLY A 130 -2.05 37.57 -8.80
CA GLY A 130 -3.08 38.58 -8.51
C GLY A 130 -3.50 38.67 -7.04
N ALA A 131 -2.52 38.89 -6.12
CA ALA A 131 -2.60 39.52 -4.77
C ALA A 131 -3.69 39.05 -3.76
N PRO A 132 -3.44 39.01 -2.41
CA PRO A 132 -2.70 40.03 -1.64
C PRO A 132 -1.62 39.49 -0.67
N LYS A 133 -0.92 40.45 -0.05
CA LYS A 133 0.29 40.35 0.77
C LYS A 133 0.32 39.18 1.77
N PRO A 134 1.46 38.45 1.89
CA PRO A 134 1.62 37.40 2.89
C PRO A 134 1.66 37.99 4.29
N SER A 135 0.67 37.68 5.13
CA SER A 135 0.78 37.87 6.58
C SER A 135 1.83 36.90 7.12
N LYS A 136 2.82 37.43 7.84
CA LYS A 136 3.92 36.70 8.51
C LYS A 136 3.43 35.84 9.68
N SER A 137 2.55 34.86 9.43
CA SER A 137 2.25 33.81 10.40
C SER A 137 2.96 32.53 9.98
N ALA A 138 3.88 32.12 10.85
CA ALA A 138 4.82 31.01 10.75
C ALA A 138 4.33 29.75 10.03
N THR A 139 5.18 29.27 9.11
CA THR A 139 5.60 27.88 8.87
C THR A 139 4.86 26.79 9.66
N SER A 140 3.58 26.61 9.37
CA SER A 140 2.84 25.40 9.70
C SER A 140 2.80 24.58 8.42
N ASP A 141 3.37 23.37 8.48
CA ASP A 141 3.21 22.36 7.44
C ASP A 141 1.73 22.29 7.05
N ASN A 142 1.44 22.62 5.78
CA ASN A 142 0.08 22.74 5.24
C ASN A 142 -0.55 21.35 5.01
N GLU A 143 -0.55 20.51 6.05
CA GLU A 143 -1.27 19.26 6.07
C GLU A 143 -2.75 19.57 6.30
N LYS A 144 -3.57 19.32 5.28
CA LYS A 144 -5.03 19.34 5.45
C LYS A 144 -5.53 17.92 5.42
N THR A 145 -6.36 17.58 6.39
CA THR A 145 -7.07 16.31 6.34
C THR A 145 -8.18 16.38 5.31
N VAL A 146 -8.13 15.48 4.32
CA VAL A 146 -9.09 15.43 3.21
C VAL A 146 -9.75 14.06 3.18
N TRP A 147 -11.05 14.06 2.86
CA TRP A 147 -11.82 12.85 2.61
C TRP A 147 -11.65 12.40 1.16
N LEU A 148 -11.23 11.14 0.99
CA LEU A 148 -10.89 10.56 -0.30
C LEU A 148 -11.68 9.28 -0.52
N TRP A 149 -12.01 9.04 -1.78
CA TRP A 149 -12.57 7.79 -2.25
C TRP A 149 -11.47 6.99 -2.92
N ARG A 150 -11.18 5.82 -2.37
CA ARG A 150 -10.23 4.86 -2.94
C ARG A 150 -10.99 3.69 -3.54
N ALA A 151 -10.48 3.13 -4.63
CA ALA A 151 -10.95 1.84 -5.08
C ALA A 151 -10.76 0.85 -3.93
N ALA A 152 -11.83 0.14 -3.54
CA ALA A 152 -11.68 -0.93 -2.57
C ALA A 152 -10.74 -1.97 -3.19
N ARG A 153 -9.73 -2.41 -2.42
CA ARG A 153 -8.94 -3.57 -2.85
C ARG A 153 -9.96 -4.69 -3.11
N PRO A 154 -9.96 -5.33 -4.30
CA PRO A 154 -10.82 -6.49 -4.50
C PRO A 154 -10.55 -7.40 -3.30
N PRO A 155 -11.61 -7.91 -2.63
CA PRO A 155 -11.39 -8.78 -1.48
C PRO A 155 -10.39 -9.80 -1.95
N ALA A 156 -9.20 -9.84 -1.31
CA ALA A 156 -8.20 -10.85 -1.63
C ALA A 156 -9.01 -12.13 -1.70
N GLN A 157 -9.04 -12.78 -2.87
CA GLN A 157 -9.81 -14.00 -3.04
C GLN A 157 -9.38 -14.83 -1.87
N ARG A 158 -10.28 -14.98 -0.88
CA ARG A 158 -9.99 -15.80 0.26
C ARG A 158 -9.96 -17.14 -0.41
N GLU A 159 -8.75 -17.63 -0.69
CA GLU A 159 -8.55 -19.01 -1.03
C GLU A 159 -9.36 -19.72 0.04
N SER A 160 -10.49 -20.29 -0.38
CA SER A 160 -11.38 -21.00 0.51
C SER A 160 -10.53 -22.17 0.94
N THR A 161 -9.80 -22.01 2.05
CA THR A 161 -9.02 -23.07 2.64
C THR A 161 -10.05 -24.16 2.85
N PRO A 162 -9.95 -25.30 2.13
CA PRO A 162 -10.97 -26.32 2.19
C PRO A 162 -11.16 -26.64 3.66
N ALA A 163 -12.40 -26.58 4.13
CA ALA A 163 -12.71 -26.88 5.53
C ALA A 163 -12.01 -28.22 5.87
N PRO A 164 -11.29 -28.31 6.99
CA PRO A 164 -10.58 -29.53 7.33
C PRO A 164 -11.58 -30.69 7.28
N PRO A 165 -11.24 -31.81 6.62
CA PRO A 165 -12.14 -32.94 6.53
C PRO A 165 -12.54 -33.35 7.95
N ARG A 166 -13.85 -33.43 8.21
CA ARG A 166 -14.34 -33.88 9.52
C ARG A 166 -13.80 -35.29 9.75
N PRO A 167 -13.25 -35.60 10.94
CA PRO A 167 -12.77 -36.95 11.22
C PRO A 167 -13.94 -37.92 11.08
N ILE A 168 -13.81 -38.89 10.17
CA ILE A 168 -14.79 -39.97 10.04
C ILE A 168 -14.61 -40.87 11.27
N VAL A 169 -15.47 -40.69 12.27
CA VAL A 169 -15.52 -41.57 13.44
C VAL A 169 -16.20 -42.86 13.01
N TYR A 170 -15.40 -43.86 12.63
CA TYR A 170 -15.90 -45.20 12.37
C TYR A 170 -16.27 -45.84 13.72
N ASP A 171 -17.55 -46.13 13.91
CA ASP A 171 -17.99 -46.93 15.05
C ASP A 171 -17.66 -48.41 14.81
N PHE A 172 -16.69 -48.94 15.55
CA PHE A 172 -16.28 -50.34 15.48
C PHE A 172 -17.07 -51.24 16.44
N SER A 173 -18.10 -50.72 17.13
CA SER A 173 -18.91 -51.45 18.10
C SER A 173 -19.50 -52.75 17.53
N HIS A 174 -19.89 -52.75 16.26
CA HIS A 174 -20.47 -53.90 15.55
C HIS A 174 -19.46 -54.95 15.05
N MET A 175 -18.15 -54.72 15.21
CA MET A 175 -17.12 -55.69 14.80
C MET A 175 -16.89 -56.78 15.86
N LYS A 176 -16.65 -58.02 15.39
CA LYS A 176 -16.22 -59.14 16.27
C LYS A 176 -14.98 -58.74 17.09
N PRO A 177 -14.87 -59.12 18.38
CA PRO A 177 -13.75 -58.72 19.25
C PRO A 177 -12.35 -58.98 18.68
N SER A 178 -12.14 -60.12 18.01
CA SER A 178 -10.86 -60.45 17.36
C SER A 178 -10.49 -59.45 16.25
N LYS A 179 -11.45 -59.03 15.41
CA LYS A 179 -11.22 -58.05 14.35
C LYS A 179 -10.92 -56.65 14.91
N ARG A 180 -11.55 -56.28 16.04
CA ARG A 180 -11.24 -55.02 16.75
C ARG A 180 -9.80 -55.00 17.23
N LYS A 181 -9.33 -56.08 17.88
CA LYS A 181 -7.93 -56.20 18.33
C LYS A 181 -6.95 -56.08 17.16
N ALA A 182 -7.21 -56.75 16.03
CA ALA A 182 -6.36 -56.65 14.84
C ALA A 182 -6.35 -55.23 14.24
N HIS A 183 -7.49 -54.53 14.24
CA HIS A 183 -7.57 -53.16 13.77
C HIS A 183 -6.77 -52.19 14.66
N VAL A 184 -6.90 -52.31 15.99
CA VAL A 184 -6.11 -51.52 16.95
C VAL A 184 -4.61 -51.77 16.74
N ALA A 185 -4.18 -53.03 16.65
CA ALA A 185 -2.78 -53.36 16.38
C ALA A 185 -2.25 -52.75 15.06
N ARG A 186 -3.09 -52.70 14.02
CA ARG A 186 -2.74 -52.03 12.75
C ARG A 186 -2.58 -50.51 12.91
N LEU A 187 -3.43 -49.87 13.70
CA LEU A 187 -3.31 -48.43 13.99
C LEU A 187 -2.03 -48.13 14.80
N GLU A 188 -1.74 -48.95 15.81
CA GLU A 188 -0.51 -48.85 16.61
C GLU A 188 0.74 -48.96 15.73
N LEU A 189 0.78 -49.95 14.83
CA LEU A 189 1.86 -50.10 13.85
C LEU A 189 1.98 -48.89 12.91
N ALA A 190 0.87 -48.27 12.51
CA ALA A 190 0.88 -47.08 11.67
C ALA A 190 1.42 -45.86 12.43
N GLU A 191 1.04 -45.69 13.70
CA GLU A 191 1.59 -44.66 14.57
C GLU A 191 3.08 -44.84 14.82
N ASP A 192 3.52 -46.07 15.09
CA ASP A 192 4.92 -46.37 15.33
C ASP A 192 5.77 -46.18 14.06
N ARG A 193 5.23 -46.53 12.89
CA ARG A 193 5.85 -46.20 11.60
C ARG A 193 6.00 -44.69 11.45
N LYS A 194 4.96 -43.91 11.76
CA LYS A 194 5.02 -42.44 11.70
C LYS A 194 6.08 -41.88 12.66
N LYS A 195 6.15 -42.37 13.90
CA LYS A 195 7.19 -41.99 14.88
C LYS A 195 8.59 -42.31 14.36
N LEU A 196 8.79 -43.45 13.70
CA LEU A 196 10.07 -43.81 13.09
C LEU A 196 10.43 -42.90 11.90
N GLU A 197 9.47 -42.55 11.06
CA GLU A 197 9.65 -41.61 9.95
C GLU A 197 10.01 -40.21 10.49
N ASP A 198 9.32 -39.73 11.52
CA ASP A 198 9.61 -38.46 12.20
C ASP A 198 11.02 -38.47 12.80
N ARG A 199 11.43 -39.56 13.48
CA ARG A 199 12.80 -39.72 13.99
C ARG A 199 13.84 -39.70 12.87
N ARG A 200 13.60 -40.39 11.76
CA ARG A 200 14.49 -40.37 10.58
C ARG A 200 14.61 -38.96 9.99
N ALA A 201 13.49 -38.24 9.90
CA ALA A 201 13.48 -36.86 9.42
C ALA A 201 14.29 -35.93 10.33
N GLN A 202 14.16 -36.10 11.66
CA GLN A 202 14.95 -35.34 12.64
C GLN A 202 16.45 -35.64 12.54
N VAL A 203 16.85 -36.91 12.44
CA VAL A 203 18.25 -37.30 12.26
C VAL A 203 18.81 -36.70 10.96
N LYS A 204 18.06 -36.78 9.85
CA LYS A 204 18.45 -36.17 8.58
C LYS A 204 18.57 -34.65 8.67
N ALA A 205 17.66 -33.99 9.37
CA ALA A 205 17.71 -32.55 9.59
C ALA A 205 18.92 -32.14 10.45
N LYS A 206 19.24 -32.92 11.49
CA LYS A 206 20.42 -32.71 12.32
C LYS A 206 21.72 -32.88 11.52
N ALA A 207 21.84 -33.96 10.75
CA ALA A 207 23.00 -34.19 9.88
C ALA A 207 23.19 -33.07 8.84
N ARG A 208 22.09 -32.54 8.27
CA ARG A 208 22.13 -31.37 7.38
C ARG A 208 22.64 -30.11 8.07
N ARG A 209 22.19 -29.86 9.31
CA ARG A 209 22.66 -28.70 10.10
C ARG A 209 24.14 -28.82 10.43
N GLU A 210 24.60 -29.98 10.85
CA GLU A 210 26.02 -30.24 11.14
C GLU A 210 26.88 -30.03 9.88
N ALA A 211 26.46 -30.58 8.73
CA ALA A 211 27.15 -30.35 7.47
C ALA A 211 27.20 -28.86 7.07
N GLN A 212 26.14 -28.08 7.35
CA GLN A 212 26.13 -26.64 7.09
C GLN A 212 27.09 -25.87 8.01
N VAL A 213 27.23 -26.28 9.27
CA VAL A 213 28.17 -25.66 10.22
C VAL A 213 29.60 -25.79 9.72
N ASP A 214 30.00 -26.96 9.21
CA ASP A 214 31.35 -27.17 8.66
C ASP A 214 31.61 -26.31 7.43
N VAL A 215 30.62 -26.19 6.53
CA VAL A 215 30.71 -25.31 5.35
C VAL A 215 30.87 -23.85 5.78
N LEU A 216 30.07 -23.38 6.73
CA LEU A 216 30.15 -22.01 7.23
C LEU A 216 31.48 -21.73 7.94
N LYS A 217 32.03 -22.71 8.68
CA LYS A 217 33.33 -22.60 9.33
C LYS A 217 34.44 -22.43 8.29
N LYS A 218 34.47 -23.27 7.24
CA LYS A 218 35.42 -23.14 6.12
C LYS A 218 35.28 -21.81 5.39
N GLN A 219 34.06 -21.32 5.18
CA GLN A 219 33.83 -20.01 4.58
C GLN A 219 34.37 -18.87 5.45
N ARG A 220 34.18 -18.93 6.78
CA ARG A 220 34.72 -17.93 7.72
C ARG A 220 36.24 -17.94 7.76
N GLU A 221 36.86 -19.12 7.80
CA GLU A 221 38.31 -19.27 7.76
C GLU A 221 38.88 -18.72 6.44
N SER A 222 38.26 -19.06 5.31
CA SER A 222 38.65 -18.51 4.01
C SER A 222 38.48 -16.98 3.95
N ALA A 223 37.40 -16.43 4.51
CA ALA A 223 37.18 -14.99 4.58
C ALA A 223 38.24 -14.28 5.46
N ARG A 224 38.60 -14.87 6.61
CA ARG A 224 39.69 -14.36 7.47
C ARG A 224 41.03 -14.37 6.74
N ALA A 225 41.38 -15.48 6.09
CA ALA A 225 42.61 -15.58 5.32
C ALA A 225 42.67 -14.54 4.19
N ARG A 226 41.55 -14.29 3.50
CA ARG A 226 41.46 -13.23 2.48
C ARG A 226 41.64 -11.83 3.07
N HIS A 227 41.05 -11.56 4.24
CA HIS A 227 41.21 -10.29 4.95
C HIS A 227 42.67 -10.05 5.36
N GLU A 228 43.30 -11.02 6.00
CA GLU A 228 44.71 -10.95 6.41
C GLU A 228 45.64 -10.78 5.19
N ALA A 229 45.37 -11.49 4.09
CA ALA A 229 46.12 -11.32 2.84
C ALA A 229 45.96 -9.90 2.26
N ALA A 230 44.74 -9.34 2.31
CA ALA A 230 44.47 -7.98 1.85
C ALA A 230 45.18 -6.94 2.74
N GLU A 231 45.20 -7.12 4.06
CA GLU A 231 45.93 -6.24 4.98
C GLU A 231 47.44 -6.28 4.74
N LYS A 232 48.02 -7.47 4.58
CA LYS A 232 49.44 -7.63 4.23
C LYS A 232 49.76 -6.97 2.90
N ALA A 233 48.91 -7.13 1.89
CA ALA A 233 49.07 -6.49 0.59
C ALA A 233 49.00 -4.95 0.70
N ALA A 234 48.06 -4.41 1.50
CA ALA A 234 47.94 -2.98 1.74
C ALA A 234 49.16 -2.41 2.50
N LEU A 235 49.70 -3.13 3.48
CA LEU A 235 50.93 -2.74 4.17
C LEU A 235 52.14 -2.77 3.24
N ALA A 236 52.26 -3.79 2.39
CA ALA A 236 53.32 -3.89 1.40
C ALA A 236 53.22 -2.75 0.36
N GLU A 237 52.01 -2.41 -0.09
CA GLU A 237 51.76 -1.30 -1.01
C GLU A 237 52.11 0.06 -0.37
N LYS A 238 51.70 0.28 0.89
CA LYS A 238 52.11 1.46 1.66
C LYS A 238 53.63 1.54 1.82
N ALA A 239 54.29 0.42 2.10
CA ALA A 239 55.76 0.38 2.21
C ALA A 239 56.44 0.69 0.88
N ARG A 240 55.93 0.17 -0.25
CA ARG A 240 56.41 0.50 -1.60
C ARG A 240 56.24 1.98 -1.90
N LYS A 241 55.03 2.54 -1.72
CA LYS A 241 54.75 3.97 -1.91
C LYS A 241 55.64 4.85 -1.04
N ARG A 242 55.90 4.43 0.20
CA ARG A 242 56.81 5.13 1.10
C ARG A 242 58.25 5.14 0.57
N LYS A 243 58.77 3.99 0.12
CA LYS A 243 60.11 3.91 -0.49
C LYS A 243 60.20 4.79 -1.75
N GLU A 244 59.22 4.70 -2.64
CA GLU A 244 59.15 5.55 -3.84
C GLU A 244 59.11 7.06 -3.48
N TRP A 245 58.41 7.43 -2.41
CA TRP A 245 58.39 8.80 -1.92
C TRP A 245 59.74 9.24 -1.33
N GLU A 246 60.40 8.38 -0.55
CA GLU A 246 61.73 8.62 0.03
C GLU A 246 62.79 8.78 -1.06
N GLU A 247 62.74 7.97 -2.13
CA GLU A 247 63.60 8.06 -3.31
C GLU A 247 63.39 9.39 -4.05
N LYS A 248 62.13 9.83 -4.22
CA LYS A 248 61.80 11.11 -4.85
C LYS A 248 62.16 12.34 -3.98
N ASN A 249 62.23 12.19 -2.65
CA ASN A 249 62.36 13.31 -1.70
C ASN A 249 63.42 13.05 -0.61
N PRO A 250 64.72 12.89 -0.96
CA PRO A 250 65.74 12.44 -0.03
C PRO A 250 66.02 13.42 1.12
N GLN A 251 65.98 14.73 0.86
CA GLN A 251 66.23 15.75 1.89
C GLN A 251 65.12 15.78 2.96
N LEU A 252 63.85 15.73 2.52
CA LEU A 252 62.70 15.69 3.42
C LEU A 252 62.67 14.38 4.23
N ALA A 253 62.98 13.24 3.62
CA ALA A 253 63.08 11.96 4.31
C ALA A 253 64.14 11.99 5.43
N ARG A 254 65.33 12.56 5.17
CA ARG A 254 66.38 12.74 6.20
C ARG A 254 65.92 13.64 7.35
N MET A 255 65.24 14.74 7.03
CA MET A 255 64.71 15.66 8.05
C MET A 255 63.67 14.96 8.95
N LEU A 256 62.72 14.22 8.37
CA LEU A 256 61.71 13.46 9.13
C LEU A 256 62.33 12.34 9.96
N ALA A 257 63.34 11.64 9.44
CA ALA A 257 64.07 10.62 10.19
C ALA A 257 64.76 11.22 11.43
N LYS A 258 65.40 12.39 11.27
CA LYS A 258 66.01 13.13 12.39
C LYS A 258 64.97 13.52 13.45
N GLN A 259 63.83 14.07 13.03
CA GLN A 259 62.74 14.44 13.95
C GLN A 259 62.21 13.24 14.74
N ARG A 260 62.06 12.06 14.11
CA ARG A 260 61.63 10.83 14.80
C ARG A 260 62.67 10.36 15.82
N ALA A 261 63.94 10.34 15.46
CA ALA A 261 65.02 9.94 16.37
C ALA A 261 65.11 10.88 17.59
N ASP A 262 64.93 12.19 17.38
CA ASP A 262 64.92 13.16 18.46
C ASP A 262 63.69 13.00 19.37
N ALA A 263 62.53 12.64 18.80
CA ALA A 263 61.32 12.34 19.57
C ALA A 263 61.48 11.07 20.43
N GLU A 264 62.02 9.99 19.87
CA GLU A 264 62.30 8.74 20.61
C GLU A 264 63.30 8.96 21.75
N LYS A 265 64.34 9.77 21.53
CA LYS A 265 65.29 10.16 22.59
C LYS A 265 64.60 10.89 23.73
N LYS A 266 63.70 11.83 23.40
CA LYS A 266 62.91 12.56 24.41
C LYS A 266 61.96 11.64 25.18
N GLU A 267 61.32 10.69 24.52
CA GLU A 267 60.42 9.72 25.17
C GLU A 267 61.19 8.79 26.13
N LYS A 268 62.34 8.25 25.68
CA LYS A 268 63.21 7.44 26.54
C LYS A 268 63.73 8.24 27.74
N ALA A 269 64.12 9.50 27.55
CA ALA A 269 64.53 10.37 28.66
C ALA A 269 63.40 10.59 29.67
N ARG A 270 62.14 10.67 29.23
CA ARG A 270 60.98 10.76 30.12
C ARG A 270 60.75 9.48 30.93
N LEU A 271 60.91 8.31 30.32
CA LEU A 271 60.72 7.03 31.00
C LEU A 271 61.81 6.71 32.04
N VAL A 272 62.99 7.34 31.97
CA VAL A 272 64.08 7.15 32.94
C VAL A 272 63.93 8.05 34.17
N VAL A 273 63.20 9.15 34.05
CA VAL A 273 62.99 10.13 35.13
C VAL A 273 61.79 9.78 36.02
N HIS A 274 60.96 8.82 35.61
CA HIS A 274 59.83 8.27 36.37
C HIS A 274 60.17 6.90 36.94
#